data_AF-A0A9P6CZE7-F1
#
_entry.id   AF-A0A9P6CZE7-F1
#
_cell.length_a   1.000
_cell.length_b   1.000
_cell.length_c   1.000
_cell.angle_alpha   90.00
_cell.angle_beta   90.00
_cell.angle_gamma   90.00
#
_symmetry.space_group_name_H-M   'P 1'
#
loop_
_entity.id
_entity.type
_entity.pdbx_description
1 polymer ?
#
loop_
_entity_poly.entity_id
_entity_poly.type
_entity_poly.pdbx_seq_one_letter_code
_entity_poly.pdbx_strand_id
1 'polypeptide(L)'
;MSRLGRTFWLQLALAGLSVVKSAQSFTVTPNLPLSFLFSWGDPTLPFTIPVSEQCETLHITWSRQSATGPNPTAPYFLQVYTSNFIQPFVIPAGTGLTFDWQVPFAPGTLYQICMFDKFGNTGGCQETYTVIAPSSPASCPNVTFVPQLQVIATVNTGPMSQYGFIDQCTDISLQPTGGTPPFTLTVAPALHPPYNITSFDMKSINWTLSLNWASPFYISLADSSGSLWSNGPLHAGGGGTIACLSGNVTSSHNVPAHVAIGVSFLSLFIGIAFGLGGLFLHLKRRESRSVQLQSSSPISTWGRSLVQTPLQNHINPFQTDEERAANQTQVYVLHHDDNGIPPVTIIHNNRTEIVELPPRYPSYTEAESEAMREMRSDRLGSPSTISAVNSLSAHDGEDIPHYDPGGPLRLHSLRQPSLLPRKLSASSRT
;
A
#
# COMPACT_ATOMS: atom_id res chain seq x y z
N MET A 1 65.23 7.83 12.12
CA MET A 1 63.86 7.28 12.15
C MET A 1 63.69 6.41 10.91
N SER A 2 63.26 5.15 11.05
CA SER A 2 63.29 4.14 9.97
C SER A 2 62.12 4.27 9.01
N ARG A 3 62.32 3.85 7.73
CA ARG A 3 61.26 3.86 6.69
C ARG A 3 60.02 3.04 7.10
N LEU A 4 60.19 2.00 7.91
CA LEU A 4 59.10 1.19 8.49
C LEU A 4 58.09 1.99 9.32
N GLY A 5 58.51 3.09 9.96
CA GLY A 5 57.61 3.89 10.80
C GLY A 5 56.57 4.67 9.97
N ARG A 6 56.90 5.12 8.76
CA ARG A 6 55.99 5.93 7.93
C ARG A 6 54.87 5.10 7.30
N THR A 7 55.13 3.86 6.91
CA THR A 7 54.12 2.99 6.28
C THR A 7 53.05 2.53 7.27
N PHE A 8 53.41 2.27 8.53
CA PHE A 8 52.45 1.87 9.57
C PHE A 8 51.38 2.93 9.84
N TRP A 9 51.79 4.21 10.02
CA TRP A 9 50.83 5.30 10.22
C TRP A 9 49.96 5.59 8.99
N LEU A 10 50.49 5.40 7.78
CA LEU A 10 49.71 5.56 6.55
C LEU A 10 48.62 4.47 6.44
N GLN A 11 48.97 3.22 6.73
CA GLN A 11 48.04 2.09 6.78
C GLN A 11 46.96 2.30 7.87
N LEU A 12 47.33 2.81 9.05
CA LEU A 12 46.38 3.11 10.12
C LEU A 12 45.39 4.24 9.73
N ALA A 13 45.87 5.26 9.03
CA ALA A 13 45.02 6.35 8.54
C ALA A 13 44.05 5.89 7.42
N LEU A 14 44.53 5.06 6.49
CA LEU A 14 43.69 4.43 5.46
C LEU A 14 42.65 3.47 6.06
N ALA A 15 43.02 2.67 7.07
CA ALA A 15 42.09 1.82 7.80
C ALA A 15 41.04 2.65 8.56
N GLY A 16 41.43 3.78 9.17
CA GLY A 16 40.52 4.70 9.85
C GLY A 16 39.47 5.34 8.93
N LEU A 17 39.82 5.63 7.68
CA LEU A 17 38.89 6.10 6.64
C LEU A 17 37.94 5.01 6.12
N SER A 18 38.21 3.74 6.37
CA SER A 18 37.49 2.60 5.76
C SER A 18 36.26 2.11 6.55
N VAL A 19 36.00 2.63 7.76
CA VAL A 19 35.03 2.05 8.71
C VAL A 19 33.95 3.03 9.19
N VAL A 20 33.88 4.24 8.63
CA VAL A 20 32.68 5.09 8.79
C VAL A 20 31.57 4.58 7.85
N LYS A 21 31.06 3.39 8.14
CA LYS A 21 29.76 2.96 7.64
C LYS A 21 28.71 3.81 8.34
N SER A 22 28.33 4.92 7.70
CA SER A 22 27.20 5.74 8.13
C SER A 22 25.97 4.85 8.19
N ALA A 23 25.55 4.46 9.39
CA ALA A 23 24.33 3.70 9.61
C ALA A 23 23.14 4.60 9.27
N GLN A 24 22.62 4.45 8.05
CA GLN A 24 21.45 5.18 7.59
C GLN A 24 20.22 4.53 8.21
N SER A 25 19.62 5.20 9.20
CA SER A 25 18.38 4.76 9.82
C SER A 25 17.23 5.14 8.89
N PHE A 26 16.65 4.16 8.20
CA PHE A 26 15.36 4.36 7.55
C PHE A 26 14.27 4.48 8.63
N THR A 27 13.45 5.53 8.54
CA THR A 27 12.30 5.70 9.43
C THR A 27 11.05 5.29 8.68
N VAL A 28 10.57 4.08 8.92
CA VAL A 28 9.23 3.65 8.47
C VAL A 28 8.21 4.51 9.24
N THR A 29 7.48 5.38 8.55
CA THR A 29 6.32 6.06 9.15
C THR A 29 5.21 5.02 9.34
N PRO A 30 4.77 4.73 10.58
CA PRO A 30 3.69 3.77 10.81
C PRO A 30 2.33 4.36 10.41
N ASN A 31 1.38 3.48 10.07
CA ASN A 31 -0.03 3.84 9.93
C ASN A 31 -0.53 4.53 11.21
N LEU A 32 -1.41 5.53 11.06
CA LEU A 32 -2.18 6.01 12.21
C LEU A 32 -3.11 4.88 12.70
N PRO A 33 -3.19 4.61 14.01
CA PRO A 33 -4.07 3.58 14.52
C PRO A 33 -5.53 4.01 14.37
N LEU A 34 -6.35 3.17 13.72
CA LEU A 34 -7.79 3.38 13.62
C LEU A 34 -8.38 3.56 15.02
N SER A 35 -9.11 4.64 15.22
CA SER A 35 -9.75 5.02 16.48
C SER A 35 -11.27 4.78 16.45
N PHE A 36 -11.82 4.67 15.25
CA PHE A 36 -13.17 4.25 14.94
C PHE A 36 -13.19 3.64 13.53
N LEU A 37 -14.33 3.11 13.11
CA LEU A 37 -14.62 2.76 11.73
C LEU A 37 -15.91 3.46 11.30
N PHE A 38 -16.00 3.77 10.01
CA PHE A 38 -17.14 4.41 9.37
C PHE A 38 -17.51 3.67 8.09
N SER A 39 -18.76 3.82 7.65
CA SER A 39 -19.29 3.18 6.44
C SER A 39 -20.56 3.87 5.96
N TRP A 40 -20.86 3.72 4.67
CA TRP A 40 -22.15 4.02 4.04
C TRP A 40 -22.50 2.92 3.03
N GLY A 41 -23.69 3.02 2.45
CA GLY A 41 -24.26 2.00 1.58
C GLY A 41 -25.25 1.12 2.30
N ASP A 42 -25.90 0.23 1.56
CA ASP A 42 -26.91 -0.69 2.07
C ASP A 42 -26.24 -1.88 2.78
N PRO A 43 -26.39 -2.06 4.11
CA PRO A 43 -25.79 -3.16 4.84
C PRO A 43 -26.41 -4.54 4.52
N THR A 44 -27.47 -4.58 3.71
CA THR A 44 -28.04 -5.84 3.19
C THR A 44 -27.32 -6.33 1.92
N LEU A 45 -26.51 -5.48 1.28
CA LEU A 45 -25.69 -5.87 0.13
C LEU A 45 -24.35 -6.47 0.63
N PRO A 46 -23.89 -7.59 0.03
CA PRO A 46 -22.66 -8.26 0.46
C PRO A 46 -21.37 -7.49 0.08
N PHE A 47 -21.48 -6.51 -0.82
CA PHE A 47 -20.40 -5.61 -1.21
C PHE A 47 -20.97 -4.24 -1.57
N THR A 48 -20.26 -3.18 -1.20
CA THR A 48 -20.54 -1.82 -1.69
C THR A 48 -19.88 -1.65 -3.05
N ILE A 49 -20.62 -1.16 -4.04
CA ILE A 49 -20.04 -0.79 -5.33
C ILE A 49 -19.43 0.61 -5.19
N PRO A 50 -18.16 0.86 -5.57
CA PRO A 50 -17.50 2.16 -5.41
C PRO A 50 -17.95 3.18 -6.48
N VAL A 51 -19.26 3.41 -6.55
CA VAL A 51 -19.91 4.41 -7.41
C VAL A 51 -20.93 5.21 -6.61
N SER A 52 -21.18 6.44 -7.02
CA SER A 52 -22.27 7.26 -6.46
C SER A 52 -22.83 8.19 -7.54
N GLU A 53 -24.13 8.45 -7.54
CA GLU A 53 -24.72 9.47 -8.41
C GLU A 53 -24.29 10.88 -7.98
N GLN A 54 -24.15 11.79 -8.95
CA GLN A 54 -24.03 13.21 -8.63
C GLN A 54 -25.25 13.68 -7.82
N CYS A 55 -25.01 14.43 -6.74
CA CYS A 55 -26.00 14.86 -5.77
C CYS A 55 -26.71 13.72 -4.99
N GLU A 56 -26.20 12.49 -5.03
CA GLU A 56 -26.61 11.43 -4.11
C GLU A 56 -26.31 11.81 -2.66
N THR A 57 -27.17 11.39 -1.73
CA THR A 57 -26.94 11.56 -0.29
C THR A 57 -26.41 10.27 0.32
N LEU A 58 -25.15 10.26 0.71
CA LEU A 58 -24.53 9.14 1.42
C LEU A 58 -24.87 9.24 2.90
N HIS A 59 -25.58 8.23 3.42
CA HIS A 59 -25.84 8.09 4.85
C HIS A 59 -24.61 7.46 5.53
N ILE A 60 -23.72 8.32 6.05
CA ILE A 60 -22.45 7.90 6.66
C ILE A 60 -22.70 7.64 8.15
N THR A 61 -22.33 6.47 8.63
CA THR A 61 -22.42 6.08 10.05
C THR A 61 -21.05 5.66 10.57
N TRP A 62 -20.77 5.88 11.86
CA TRP A 62 -19.49 5.50 12.46
C TRP A 62 -19.59 5.10 13.93
N SER A 63 -18.68 4.22 14.35
CA SER A 63 -18.58 3.78 15.74
C SER A 63 -17.19 3.19 16.03
N ARG A 64 -16.86 3.02 17.32
CA ARG A 64 -15.52 2.53 17.73
C ARG A 64 -15.24 1.09 17.23
N GLN A 65 -16.25 0.22 17.21
CA GLN A 65 -16.13 -1.19 16.80
C GLN A 65 -14.85 -1.87 17.35
N SER A 66 -14.06 -2.54 16.50
CA SER A 66 -12.80 -3.21 16.79
C SER A 66 -11.57 -2.29 16.83
N ALA A 67 -11.74 -0.97 16.71
CA ALA A 67 -10.64 -0.01 16.65
C ALA A 67 -9.75 -0.06 17.91
N THR A 68 -8.43 -0.06 17.69
CA THR A 68 -7.41 -0.21 18.76
C THR A 68 -6.71 1.10 19.12
N GLY A 69 -6.94 2.17 18.36
CA GLY A 69 -6.38 3.50 18.61
C GLY A 69 -7.00 4.25 19.79
N PRO A 70 -6.59 5.52 19.97
CA PRO A 70 -7.16 6.43 20.97
C PRO A 70 -8.69 6.49 20.92
N ASN A 71 -9.32 6.89 22.04
CA ASN A 71 -10.77 7.06 22.04
C ASN A 71 -11.15 8.30 21.22
N PRO A 72 -12.04 8.16 20.21
CA PRO A 72 -12.41 9.25 19.34
C PRO A 72 -13.19 10.32 20.11
N THR A 73 -12.91 11.59 19.80
CA THR A 73 -13.51 12.74 20.49
C THR A 73 -14.03 13.77 19.48
N ALA A 74 -15.35 13.92 19.46
CA ALA A 74 -16.07 14.89 18.64
C ALA A 74 -15.60 16.37 18.83
N PRO A 75 -15.79 17.26 17.82
CA PRO A 75 -16.44 17.00 16.53
C PRO A 75 -15.62 16.12 15.57
N TYR A 76 -16.31 15.60 14.56
CA TYR A 76 -15.77 14.81 13.47
C TYR A 76 -15.76 15.59 12.15
N PHE A 77 -14.85 15.22 11.27
CA PHE A 77 -14.62 15.84 9.97
C PHE A 77 -14.42 14.77 8.90
N LEU A 78 -15.04 14.96 7.74
CA LEU A 78 -14.68 14.23 6.52
C LEU A 78 -13.61 15.04 5.80
N GLN A 79 -12.52 14.39 5.39
CA GLN A 79 -11.56 14.94 4.44
C GLN A 79 -11.75 14.19 3.12
N VAL A 80 -12.28 14.90 2.12
CA VAL A 80 -12.63 14.33 0.82
C VAL A 80 -11.60 14.76 -0.21
N TYR A 81 -10.83 13.78 -0.68
CA TYR A 81 -9.88 13.93 -1.78
C TYR A 81 -10.60 13.73 -3.11
N THR A 82 -10.16 14.41 -4.17
CA THR A 82 -10.79 14.28 -5.50
C THR A 82 -9.75 14.31 -6.61
N SER A 83 -10.10 13.74 -7.77
CA SER A 83 -9.29 13.77 -8.99
C SER A 83 -9.31 15.11 -9.73
N ASN A 84 -10.31 15.95 -9.46
CA ASN A 84 -10.58 17.16 -10.23
C ASN A 84 -10.14 18.45 -9.51
N PHE A 85 -9.73 18.36 -8.23
CA PHE A 85 -9.26 19.49 -7.45
C PHE A 85 -7.94 19.18 -6.73
N ILE A 86 -6.97 20.09 -6.82
CA ILE A 86 -5.65 20.01 -6.17
C ILE A 86 -5.69 20.42 -4.69
N GLN A 87 -6.84 20.24 -4.06
CA GLN A 87 -7.12 20.56 -2.66
C GLN A 87 -8.24 19.64 -2.15
N PRO A 88 -8.12 19.10 -0.92
CA PRO A 88 -9.18 18.29 -0.32
C PRO A 88 -10.25 19.18 0.31
N PHE A 89 -11.50 18.70 0.33
CA PHE A 89 -12.58 19.36 1.05
C PHE A 89 -12.61 18.88 2.50
N VAL A 90 -12.77 19.80 3.45
CA VAL A 90 -12.94 19.48 4.87
C VAL A 90 -14.38 19.80 5.28
N ILE A 91 -15.17 18.76 5.54
CA ILE A 91 -16.60 18.86 5.83
C ILE A 91 -16.84 18.53 7.31
N PRO A 92 -17.41 19.44 8.11
CA PRO A 92 -17.72 19.17 9.51
C PRO A 92 -18.93 18.23 9.62
N ALA A 93 -18.69 16.98 10.01
CA ALA A 93 -19.73 15.97 10.27
C ALA A 93 -20.41 16.16 11.65
N GLY A 94 -19.93 17.09 12.47
CA GLY A 94 -20.55 17.47 13.74
C GLY A 94 -20.18 16.55 14.89
N THR A 95 -21.08 16.41 15.87
CA THR A 95 -20.83 15.66 17.12
C THR A 95 -21.59 14.33 17.23
N GLY A 96 -22.40 13.99 16.22
CA GLY A 96 -23.15 12.73 16.17
C GLY A 96 -22.29 11.51 15.83
N LEU A 97 -22.97 10.43 15.47
CA LEU A 97 -22.39 9.18 14.94
C LEU A 97 -22.97 8.82 13.55
N THR A 98 -23.72 9.75 12.96
CA THR A 98 -24.43 9.65 11.69
C THR A 98 -24.39 11.01 10.99
N PHE A 99 -24.17 11.04 9.68
CA PHE A 99 -24.12 12.27 8.88
C PHE A 99 -24.54 11.99 7.44
N ASP A 100 -25.48 12.79 6.94
CA ASP A 100 -25.92 12.75 5.55
C ASP A 100 -25.06 13.71 4.73
N TRP A 101 -24.23 13.17 3.84
CA TRP A 101 -23.38 13.97 2.95
C TRP A 101 -23.85 13.86 1.50
N GLN A 102 -24.10 15.01 0.87
CA GLN A 102 -24.49 15.05 -0.54
C GLN A 102 -23.26 15.20 -1.45
N VAL A 103 -23.06 14.24 -2.38
CA VAL A 103 -21.91 14.17 -3.30
C VAL A 103 -21.97 15.32 -4.31
N PRO A 104 -21.12 16.36 -4.23
CA PRO A 104 -21.33 17.62 -4.95
C PRO A 104 -20.55 17.71 -6.28
N PHE A 105 -19.86 16.65 -6.67
CA PHE A 105 -18.92 16.66 -7.79
C PHE A 105 -19.57 16.30 -9.12
N ALA A 106 -18.90 16.64 -10.23
CA ALA A 106 -19.37 16.30 -11.57
C ALA A 106 -19.13 14.81 -11.90
N PRO A 107 -19.92 14.19 -12.80
CA PRO A 107 -19.68 12.83 -13.27
C PRO A 107 -18.28 12.65 -13.87
N GLY A 108 -17.67 11.48 -13.65
CA GLY A 108 -16.28 11.19 -13.98
C GLY A 108 -15.27 11.64 -12.91
N THR A 109 -15.69 12.35 -11.85
CA THR A 109 -14.81 12.63 -10.70
C THR A 109 -14.55 11.34 -9.92
N LEU A 110 -13.27 11.05 -9.64
CA LEU A 110 -12.89 10.05 -8.65
C LEU A 110 -12.68 10.75 -7.30
N TYR A 111 -13.20 10.20 -6.20
CA TYR A 111 -13.02 10.77 -4.86
C TYR A 111 -12.81 9.69 -3.80
N GLN A 112 -12.13 10.06 -2.71
CA GLN A 112 -11.90 9.18 -1.56
C GLN A 112 -12.20 9.95 -0.27
N ILE A 113 -12.97 9.36 0.63
CA ILE A 113 -13.27 9.94 1.95
C ILE A 113 -12.34 9.32 2.99
N CYS A 114 -11.65 10.16 3.74
CA CYS A 114 -11.04 9.80 5.02
C CYS A 114 -11.75 10.54 6.14
N MET A 115 -11.84 9.95 7.34
CA MET A 115 -12.56 10.55 8.46
C MET A 115 -11.63 10.77 9.66
N PHE A 116 -11.81 11.90 10.34
CA PHE A 116 -10.99 12.30 11.49
C PHE A 116 -11.85 12.90 12.60
N ASP A 117 -11.36 12.82 13.85
CA ASP A 117 -11.88 13.57 14.99
C ASP A 117 -11.13 14.90 15.18
N LYS A 118 -11.52 15.71 16.18
CA LYS A 118 -10.89 17.02 16.43
C LYS A 118 -9.40 16.98 16.82
N PHE A 119 -8.89 15.81 17.21
CA PHE A 119 -7.51 15.59 17.62
C PHE A 119 -6.69 14.93 16.49
N GLY A 120 -7.29 14.71 15.31
CA GLY A 120 -6.64 14.02 14.20
C GLY A 120 -6.63 12.50 14.34
N ASN A 121 -7.35 11.93 15.31
CA ASN A 121 -7.53 10.48 15.39
C ASN A 121 -8.40 10.04 14.21
N THR A 122 -7.97 9.03 13.48
CA THR A 122 -8.59 8.66 12.19
C THR A 122 -9.59 7.51 12.32
N GLY A 123 -10.65 7.59 11.51
CA GLY A 123 -11.55 6.48 11.19
C GLY A 123 -11.07 5.63 10.01
N GLY A 124 -9.92 5.97 9.42
CA GLY A 124 -9.37 5.38 8.20
C GLY A 124 -9.76 6.16 6.94
N CYS A 125 -9.45 5.55 5.80
CA CYS A 125 -9.88 5.98 4.47
C CYS A 125 -10.68 4.86 3.80
N GLN A 126 -11.69 5.22 3.03
CA GLN A 126 -12.53 4.29 2.27
C GLN A 126 -11.91 3.96 0.90
N GLU A 127 -12.62 3.18 0.09
CA GLU A 127 -12.27 3.00 -1.32
C GLU A 127 -12.41 4.32 -2.12
N THR A 128 -11.83 4.36 -3.32
CA THR A 128 -12.01 5.47 -4.27
C THR A 128 -13.30 5.26 -5.06
N TYR A 129 -14.26 6.17 -4.91
CA TYR A 129 -15.56 6.14 -5.58
C TYR A 129 -15.54 6.93 -6.90
N THR A 130 -16.28 6.44 -7.88
CA THR A 130 -16.54 7.14 -9.16
C THR A 130 -17.89 7.82 -9.14
N VAL A 131 -17.94 9.13 -9.42
CA VAL A 131 -19.22 9.84 -9.59
C VAL A 131 -19.81 9.55 -10.98
N ILE A 132 -21.07 9.11 -11.02
CA ILE A 132 -21.83 8.89 -12.25
C ILE A 132 -22.89 9.97 -12.46
N ALA A 133 -23.44 10.06 -13.68
CA ALA A 133 -24.53 10.98 -13.97
C ALA A 133 -25.78 10.63 -13.14
N PRO A 134 -26.55 11.62 -12.66
CA PRO A 134 -27.70 11.34 -11.82
C PRO A 134 -28.85 10.77 -12.65
N SER A 135 -29.59 9.83 -12.06
CA SER A 135 -30.77 9.19 -12.64
C SER A 135 -31.94 10.16 -12.89
N SER A 136 -31.92 11.31 -12.23
CA SER A 136 -32.91 12.38 -12.36
C SER A 136 -32.25 13.77 -12.29
N PRO A 137 -32.91 14.85 -12.76
CA PRO A 137 -32.35 16.20 -12.67
C PRO A 137 -32.16 16.64 -11.21
N ALA A 138 -30.91 16.66 -10.76
CA ALA A 138 -30.54 17.00 -9.39
C ALA A 138 -29.74 18.31 -9.32
N SER A 139 -29.79 18.98 -8.17
CA SER A 139 -29.01 20.18 -7.87
C SER A 139 -28.23 19.97 -6.58
N CYS A 140 -26.91 20.15 -6.65
CA CYS A 140 -26.00 19.93 -5.54
C CYS A 140 -25.74 21.24 -4.78
N PRO A 141 -25.45 21.19 -3.47
CA PRO A 141 -24.94 22.34 -2.74
C PRO A 141 -23.55 22.74 -3.25
N ASN A 142 -23.26 24.05 -3.27
CA ASN A 142 -21.93 24.55 -3.59
C ASN A 142 -20.93 24.14 -2.51
N VAL A 143 -19.82 23.54 -2.93
CA VAL A 143 -18.66 23.33 -2.05
C VAL A 143 -17.86 24.60 -1.85
N THR A 144 -17.33 24.78 -0.64
CA THR A 144 -16.40 25.87 -0.32
C THR A 144 -14.98 25.32 -0.33
N PHE A 145 -14.10 25.98 -1.08
CA PHE A 145 -12.66 25.69 -1.09
C PHE A 145 -11.99 26.34 0.11
N VAL A 146 -11.01 25.65 0.68
CA VAL A 146 -10.14 26.18 1.74
C VAL A 146 -8.98 26.98 1.11
N PRO A 147 -8.14 27.70 1.88
CA PRO A 147 -6.99 28.38 1.29
C PRO A 147 -6.02 27.40 0.63
N GLN A 148 -5.60 27.68 -0.61
CA GLN A 148 -4.70 26.79 -1.36
C GLN A 148 -3.25 26.95 -0.90
N LEU A 149 -2.64 25.85 -0.44
CA LEU A 149 -1.20 25.78 -0.21
C LEU A 149 -0.45 25.58 -1.53
N GLN A 150 0.70 26.25 -1.69
CA GLN A 150 1.56 26.08 -2.86
C GLN A 150 2.68 25.08 -2.53
N VAL A 151 2.85 24.07 -3.39
CA VAL A 151 3.72 22.91 -3.16
C VAL A 151 4.41 22.52 -4.46
N ILE A 152 5.72 22.29 -4.41
CA ILE A 152 6.48 21.61 -5.45
C ILE A 152 6.51 20.12 -5.10
N ALA A 153 5.89 19.29 -5.94
CA ALA A 153 5.84 17.85 -5.78
C ALA A 153 6.71 17.15 -6.85
N THR A 154 7.70 16.39 -6.42
CA THR A 154 8.61 15.65 -7.30
C THR A 154 8.73 14.18 -6.90
N VAL A 155 9.08 13.38 -7.90
CA VAL A 155 9.41 11.96 -7.81
C VAL A 155 10.76 11.72 -8.51
N ASN A 156 11.29 10.50 -8.43
CA ASN A 156 12.54 10.11 -9.10
C ASN A 156 12.60 10.43 -10.61
N THR A 157 11.45 10.46 -11.30
CA THR A 157 11.33 10.74 -12.74
C THR A 157 11.05 12.21 -13.10
N GLY A 158 10.87 13.11 -12.11
CA GLY A 158 10.63 14.55 -12.34
C GLY A 158 9.44 15.10 -11.55
N PRO A 159 8.72 16.12 -12.08
CA PRO A 159 7.49 16.62 -11.50
C PRO A 159 6.42 15.52 -11.37
N MET A 160 5.70 15.50 -10.27
CA MET A 160 4.68 14.48 -10.01
C MET A 160 3.43 14.71 -10.88
N SER A 161 3.01 13.68 -11.61
CA SER A 161 1.71 13.65 -12.32
C SER A 161 0.55 13.48 -11.32
N GLN A 162 -0.63 14.00 -11.65
CA GLN A 162 -1.83 13.83 -10.82
C GLN A 162 -2.40 12.40 -10.83
N TYR A 163 -2.21 11.69 -11.95
CA TYR A 163 -2.66 10.31 -12.17
C TYR A 163 -1.46 9.37 -12.36
N GLY A 164 -0.35 9.68 -11.69
CA GLY A 164 0.92 8.99 -11.88
C GLY A 164 0.95 7.60 -11.24
N PHE A 165 1.62 6.68 -11.93
CA PHE A 165 2.17 5.47 -11.30
C PHE A 165 3.57 5.81 -10.80
N ILE A 166 3.75 5.82 -9.48
CA ILE A 166 5.02 6.11 -8.82
C ILE A 166 5.58 4.78 -8.36
N ASP A 167 6.81 4.44 -8.73
CA ASP A 167 7.33 3.10 -8.45
C ASP A 167 7.51 2.83 -6.95
N GLN A 168 7.18 1.60 -6.55
CA GLN A 168 7.39 1.12 -5.18
C GLN A 168 8.82 1.36 -4.72
N CYS A 169 8.94 1.75 -3.45
CA CYS A 169 10.20 2.04 -2.78
C CYS A 169 11.05 3.14 -3.45
N THR A 170 10.40 4.05 -4.18
CA THR A 170 10.99 5.32 -4.60
C THR A 170 10.51 6.46 -3.72
N ASP A 171 11.27 7.55 -3.66
CA ASP A 171 10.97 8.71 -2.83
C ASP A 171 10.05 9.71 -3.55
N ILE A 172 9.00 10.11 -2.85
CA ILE A 172 8.22 11.31 -3.10
C ILE A 172 8.82 12.46 -2.29
N SER A 173 9.07 13.60 -2.92
CA SER A 173 9.53 14.84 -2.27
C SER A 173 8.48 15.94 -2.43
N LEU A 174 7.98 16.47 -1.32
CA LEU A 174 7.03 17.59 -1.28
C LEU A 174 7.65 18.80 -0.59
N GLN A 175 7.88 19.89 -1.32
CA GLN A 175 8.40 21.13 -0.76
C GLN A 175 7.30 22.20 -0.73
N PRO A 176 6.88 22.70 0.46
CA PRO A 176 6.04 23.88 0.53
C PRO A 176 6.78 25.11 -0.02
N THR A 177 6.10 25.91 -0.85
CA THR A 177 6.62 27.20 -1.36
C THR A 177 5.93 28.42 -0.75
N GLY A 178 4.90 28.19 0.07
CA GLY A 178 4.27 29.18 0.94
C GLY A 178 3.67 28.52 2.18
N GLY A 179 2.83 29.26 2.91
CA GLY A 179 2.19 28.78 4.14
C GLY A 179 3.03 28.96 5.42
N THR A 180 2.51 28.46 6.53
CA THR A 180 3.10 28.59 7.88
C THR A 180 3.35 27.20 8.50
N PRO A 181 4.59 26.89 8.96
CA PRO A 181 4.86 25.65 9.67
C PRO A 181 4.18 25.58 11.05
N PRO A 182 3.92 24.37 11.60
CA PRO A 182 4.25 23.06 11.05
C PRO A 182 3.41 22.68 9.82
N PHE A 183 4.06 21.97 8.90
CA PHE A 183 3.41 21.31 7.77
C PHE A 183 3.14 19.85 8.12
N THR A 184 1.99 19.32 7.70
CA THR A 184 1.64 17.91 7.85
C THR A 184 1.41 17.31 6.47
N LEU A 185 2.29 16.42 6.04
CA LEU A 185 2.06 15.52 4.91
C LEU A 185 1.17 14.38 5.40
N THR A 186 0.01 14.23 4.77
CA THR A 186 -0.86 13.06 4.93
C THR A 186 -0.82 12.21 3.67
N VAL A 187 -0.51 10.93 3.81
CA VAL A 187 -0.68 9.92 2.76
C VAL A 187 -1.93 9.13 3.08
N ALA A 188 -2.85 9.03 2.12
CA ALA A 188 -4.18 8.46 2.29
C ALA A 188 -4.43 7.35 1.26
N PRO A 189 -4.01 6.09 1.51
CA PRO A 189 -4.32 4.97 0.64
C PRO A 189 -5.78 4.55 0.80
N ALA A 190 -6.38 4.04 -0.28
CA ALA A 190 -7.72 3.48 -0.23
C ALA A 190 -7.80 2.28 0.73
N LEU A 191 -8.93 2.15 1.45
CA LEU A 191 -9.21 1.04 2.39
C LEU A 191 -8.17 0.83 3.50
N HIS A 192 -7.33 1.83 3.77
CA HIS A 192 -6.28 1.78 4.79
C HIS A 192 -6.31 3.02 5.71
N PRO A 193 -5.66 2.96 6.89
CA PRO A 193 -5.42 4.15 7.67
C PRO A 193 -4.46 5.10 6.94
N PRO A 194 -4.63 6.42 7.09
CA PRO A 194 -3.64 7.38 6.61
C PRO A 194 -2.35 7.39 7.46
N TYR A 195 -1.29 7.95 6.89
CA TYR A 195 0.00 8.20 7.55
C TYR A 195 0.23 9.71 7.63
N ASN A 196 0.75 10.21 8.76
CA ASN A 196 1.11 11.62 8.91
C ASN A 196 2.62 11.80 9.14
N ILE A 197 3.25 12.73 8.41
CA ILE A 197 4.64 13.16 8.58
C ILE A 197 4.64 14.68 8.77
N THR A 198 5.16 15.16 9.90
CA THR A 198 5.22 16.59 10.21
C THR A 198 6.61 17.19 9.96
N SER A 199 6.66 18.36 9.33
CA SER A 199 7.85 19.22 9.26
C SER A 199 7.60 20.54 9.99
N PHE A 200 8.65 21.08 10.63
CA PHE A 200 8.61 22.37 11.31
C PHE A 200 9.27 23.50 10.49
N ASP A 201 9.67 23.23 9.24
CA ASP A 201 10.25 24.20 8.33
C ASP A 201 9.83 23.98 6.86
N MET A 202 10.27 24.90 5.98
CA MET A 202 9.96 24.95 4.55
C MET A 202 10.76 23.95 3.68
N LYS A 203 11.45 22.95 4.27
CA LYS A 203 12.21 21.97 3.50
C LYS A 203 11.29 20.91 2.89
N SER A 204 11.82 20.18 1.89
CA SER A 204 11.16 19.01 1.33
C SER A 204 10.89 17.97 2.41
N ILE A 205 9.63 17.54 2.49
CA ILE A 205 9.21 16.34 3.21
C ILE A 205 9.37 15.17 2.24
N ASN A 206 10.25 14.24 2.56
CA ASN A 206 10.48 13.04 1.75
C ASN A 206 9.73 11.85 2.36
N TRP A 207 9.06 11.07 1.51
CA TRP A 207 8.41 9.82 1.89
C TRP A 207 8.67 8.74 0.84
N THR A 208 9.18 7.59 1.28
CA THR A 208 9.38 6.43 0.42
C THR A 208 8.09 5.64 0.26
N LEU A 209 7.65 5.46 -0.98
CA LEU A 209 6.38 4.82 -1.33
C LEU A 209 6.38 3.35 -0.91
N SER A 210 5.72 3.07 0.22
CA SER A 210 5.71 1.79 0.94
C SER A 210 4.36 1.07 0.84
N LEU A 211 3.64 1.28 -0.27
CA LEU A 211 2.34 0.67 -0.56
C LEU A 211 2.49 -0.54 -1.50
N ASN A 212 1.51 -1.46 -1.46
CA ASN A 212 1.46 -2.62 -2.36
C ASN A 212 1.20 -2.20 -3.81
N TRP A 213 1.57 -3.05 -4.77
CA TRP A 213 1.47 -2.72 -6.19
C TRP A 213 0.03 -2.42 -6.60
N ALA A 214 -0.14 -1.46 -7.51
CA ALA A 214 -1.41 -0.92 -7.97
C ALA A 214 -2.33 -0.31 -6.89
N SER A 215 -1.90 -0.22 -5.61
CA SER A 215 -2.71 0.41 -4.56
C SER A 215 -2.95 1.89 -4.89
N PRO A 216 -4.22 2.34 -4.98
CA PRO A 216 -4.53 3.75 -5.20
C PRO A 216 -4.40 4.53 -3.89
N PHE A 217 -3.92 5.77 -3.99
CA PHE A 217 -3.77 6.67 -2.86
C PHE A 217 -3.85 8.14 -3.27
N TYR A 218 -4.20 8.98 -2.30
CA TYR A 218 -4.02 10.42 -2.40
C TYR A 218 -2.93 10.87 -1.44
N ILE A 219 -2.34 12.04 -1.73
CA ILE A 219 -1.46 12.75 -0.81
C ILE A 219 -1.99 14.16 -0.58
N SER A 220 -1.80 14.70 0.61
CA SER A 220 -2.04 16.12 0.91
C SER A 220 -0.95 16.71 1.77
N LEU A 221 -0.75 18.02 1.64
CA LEU A 221 0.06 18.83 2.53
C LEU A 221 -0.83 19.90 3.16
N ALA A 222 -0.88 19.91 4.49
CA ALA A 222 -1.54 20.93 5.29
C ALA A 222 -0.50 21.84 5.94
N ASP A 223 -0.81 23.11 6.10
CA ASP A 223 -0.05 24.05 6.94
C ASP A 223 -0.78 24.35 8.26
N SER A 224 -0.12 25.04 9.19
CA SER A 224 -0.70 25.36 10.50
C SER A 224 -1.79 26.44 10.47
N SER A 225 -1.99 27.11 9.33
CA SER A 225 -3.06 28.10 9.12
C SER A 225 -4.33 27.49 8.53
N GLY A 226 -4.30 26.20 8.18
CA GLY A 226 -5.41 25.51 7.50
C GLY A 226 -5.37 25.63 5.98
N SER A 227 -4.26 26.11 5.41
CA SER A 227 -4.03 26.07 3.97
C SER A 227 -3.70 24.65 3.55
N LEU A 228 -4.32 24.17 2.48
CA LEU A 228 -4.27 22.77 2.04
C LEU A 228 -3.96 22.63 0.55
N TRP A 229 -3.22 21.58 0.22
CA TRP A 229 -2.92 21.09 -1.13
C TRP A 229 -3.11 19.57 -1.16
N SER A 230 -3.54 19.02 -2.29
CA SER A 230 -3.56 17.56 -2.51
C SER A 230 -3.25 17.18 -3.95
N ASN A 231 -2.84 15.93 -4.15
CA ASN A 231 -2.64 15.32 -5.45
C ASN A 231 -3.13 13.87 -5.46
N GLY A 232 -3.62 13.41 -6.62
CA GLY A 232 -4.10 12.05 -6.86
C GLY A 232 -5.37 11.98 -7.72
N PRO A 233 -5.91 10.76 -7.95
CA PRO A 233 -5.45 9.49 -7.40
C PRO A 233 -4.12 9.02 -8.03
N LEU A 234 -3.13 8.80 -7.17
CA LEU A 234 -1.84 8.20 -7.50
C LEU A 234 -1.92 6.68 -7.34
N HIS A 235 -1.02 5.95 -8.00
CA HIS A 235 -0.93 4.50 -7.90
C HIS A 235 0.51 4.05 -7.63
N ALA A 236 0.67 2.96 -6.89
CA ALA A 236 1.97 2.32 -6.72
C ALA A 236 2.37 1.50 -7.96
N GLY A 237 3.37 1.98 -8.71
CA GLY A 237 3.98 1.32 -9.86
C GLY A 237 4.92 0.17 -9.46
N GLY A 238 5.12 -0.78 -10.38
CA GLY A 238 5.87 -2.02 -10.13
C GLY A 238 7.29 -2.05 -10.72
N GLY A 239 7.80 -0.95 -11.26
CA GLY A 239 9.15 -0.86 -11.84
C GLY A 239 10.28 -0.67 -10.82
N GLY A 240 9.92 -0.39 -9.56
CA GLY A 240 10.86 -0.19 -8.47
C GLY A 240 11.27 -1.47 -7.75
N THR A 241 12.11 -1.33 -6.73
CA THR A 241 12.38 -2.46 -5.82
C THR A 241 11.17 -2.67 -4.90
N ILE A 242 10.93 -3.89 -4.43
CA ILE A 242 9.94 -4.16 -3.36
C ILE A 242 10.56 -4.15 -1.95
N ALA A 243 11.82 -3.70 -1.83
CA ALA A 243 12.60 -3.85 -0.61
C ALA A 243 11.89 -3.23 0.60
N CYS A 244 11.43 -1.97 0.48
CA CYS A 244 10.76 -1.18 1.52
C CYS A 244 9.49 -1.84 2.10
N LEU A 245 8.87 -2.78 1.38
CA LEU A 245 7.63 -3.46 1.79
C LEU A 245 7.89 -4.64 2.74
N SER A 246 9.11 -5.18 2.75
CA SER A 246 9.46 -6.39 3.51
C SER A 246 9.55 -6.17 5.03
N GLY A 247 9.29 -4.96 5.52
CA GLY A 247 9.36 -4.59 6.95
C GLY A 247 10.77 -4.63 7.56
N ASN A 248 11.79 -5.04 6.81
CA ASN A 248 13.14 -5.36 7.29
C ASN A 248 14.23 -4.65 6.48
N VAL A 249 14.10 -3.34 6.29
CA VAL A 249 14.66 -2.66 5.11
C VAL A 249 15.70 -1.61 5.49
N THR A 250 16.95 -2.05 5.48
CA THR A 250 18.13 -1.27 5.89
C THR A 250 18.85 -0.60 4.71
N SER A 251 18.13 -0.23 3.64
CA SER A 251 18.72 0.11 2.34
C SER A 251 18.10 1.38 1.73
N SER A 252 18.75 2.52 1.94
CA SER A 252 18.43 3.79 1.29
C SER A 252 19.41 4.11 0.15
N HIS A 253 18.88 4.37 -1.05
CA HIS A 253 19.63 5.09 -2.08
C HIS A 253 19.55 6.58 -1.77
N ASN A 254 20.63 7.17 -1.26
CA ASN A 254 20.70 8.62 -1.11
C ASN A 254 20.59 9.31 -2.49
N VAL A 255 19.52 10.06 -2.70
CA VAL A 255 19.57 11.30 -3.48
C VAL A 255 20.72 12.14 -2.89
N PRO A 256 21.61 12.74 -3.69
CA PRO A 256 22.82 13.39 -3.19
C PRO A 256 22.50 14.67 -2.41
N ALA A 257 22.19 14.51 -1.12
CA ALA A 257 22.27 15.59 -0.16
C ALA A 257 23.70 16.12 -0.16
N HIS A 258 23.87 17.39 -0.52
CA HIS A 258 25.14 18.08 -0.38
C HIS A 258 25.51 18.11 1.11
N VAL A 259 26.34 17.16 1.54
CA VAL A 259 26.78 17.06 2.93
C VAL A 259 27.66 18.28 3.22
N ALA A 260 27.06 19.31 3.78
CA ALA A 260 27.77 20.31 4.54
C ALA A 260 28.37 19.59 5.75
N ILE A 261 29.62 19.13 5.60
CA ILE A 261 30.38 18.50 6.68
C ILE A 261 30.66 19.58 7.73
N GLY A 262 29.70 19.74 8.65
CA GLY A 262 29.86 20.50 9.88
C GLY A 262 30.80 19.74 10.81
N VAL A 263 32.10 19.72 10.47
CA VAL A 263 33.18 19.34 11.40
C VAL A 263 33.13 20.29 12.59
N SER A 264 32.39 19.88 13.62
CA SER A 264 32.30 20.60 14.87
C SER A 264 33.70 20.60 15.47
N PHE A 265 34.31 21.78 15.67
CA PHE A 265 35.68 21.90 16.19
C PHE A 265 35.94 21.07 17.46
N LEU A 266 34.89 20.78 18.25
CA LEU A 266 34.92 19.91 19.42
C LEU A 266 35.48 18.50 19.14
N SER A 267 35.20 17.89 17.99
CA SER A 267 35.69 16.54 17.66
C SER A 267 37.20 16.52 17.39
N LEU A 268 37.76 17.63 16.87
CA LEU A 268 39.20 17.82 16.70
C LEU A 268 39.90 17.81 18.07
N PHE A 269 39.38 18.55 19.05
CA PHE A 269 39.97 18.62 20.39
C PHE A 269 39.89 17.28 21.14
N ILE A 270 38.77 16.57 21.04
CA ILE A 270 38.62 15.23 21.64
C ILE A 270 39.62 14.24 20.98
N GLY A 271 39.72 14.23 19.65
CA GLY A 271 40.70 13.40 18.93
C GLY A 271 42.15 13.68 19.33
N ILE A 272 42.52 14.95 19.47
CA ILE A 272 43.87 15.36 19.94
C ILE A 272 44.11 14.92 21.38
N ALA A 273 43.13 15.09 22.29
CA ALA A 273 43.26 14.67 23.69
C ALA A 273 43.47 13.15 23.84
N PHE A 274 42.69 12.34 23.12
CA PHE A 274 42.89 10.88 23.10
C PHE A 274 44.20 10.47 22.42
N GLY A 275 44.61 11.14 21.34
CA GLY A 275 45.89 10.88 20.67
C GLY A 275 47.10 11.17 21.57
N LEU A 276 47.10 12.30 22.26
CA LEU A 276 48.16 12.68 23.22
C LEU A 276 48.15 11.78 24.45
N GLY A 277 46.98 11.45 25.00
CA GLY A 277 46.84 10.51 26.12
C GLY A 277 47.34 9.10 25.76
N GLY A 278 47.00 8.59 24.58
CA GLY A 278 47.48 7.31 24.06
C GLY A 278 49.00 7.30 23.86
N LEU A 279 49.57 8.38 23.31
CA LEU A 279 51.02 8.53 23.15
C LEU A 279 51.74 8.57 24.50
N PHE A 280 51.22 9.33 25.47
CA PHE A 280 51.76 9.41 26.83
C PHE A 280 51.74 8.05 27.53
N LEU A 281 50.62 7.31 27.46
CA LEU A 281 50.52 5.96 28.02
C LEU A 281 51.42 4.97 27.30
N HIS A 282 51.65 5.10 25.99
CA HIS A 282 52.58 4.25 25.25
C HIS A 282 54.03 4.49 25.69
N LEU A 283 54.44 5.76 25.85
CA LEU A 283 55.76 6.12 26.37
C LEU A 283 55.96 5.60 27.80
N LYS A 284 54.98 5.82 28.70
CA LYS A 284 55.02 5.32 30.08
C LYS A 284 55.05 3.79 30.16
N ARG A 285 54.29 3.08 29.31
CA ARG A 285 54.37 1.60 29.19
C ARG A 285 55.73 1.10 28.68
N ARG A 286 56.53 1.95 28.03
CA ARG A 286 57.88 1.56 27.57
C ARG A 286 58.90 1.54 28.71
N GLU A 287 58.69 2.32 29.76
CA GLU A 287 59.50 2.26 31.00
C GLU A 287 59.12 1.05 31.87
N SER A 288 57.84 0.68 31.95
CA SER A 288 57.37 -0.47 32.75
C SER A 288 57.49 -1.84 32.06
N ARG A 289 58.34 -2.00 31.03
CA ARG A 289 58.62 -3.30 30.39
C ARG A 289 59.94 -3.94 30.86
N SER A 290 60.08 -4.03 32.17
CA SER A 290 61.00 -4.94 32.86
C SER A 290 60.22 -5.60 34.01
N VAL A 291 60.23 -6.94 34.07
CA VAL A 291 59.43 -7.78 35.00
C VAL A 291 57.91 -7.70 34.67
N GLN A 292 57.21 -8.75 34.23
CA GLN A 292 57.10 -10.10 34.79
C GLN A 292 56.50 -11.07 33.75
N LEU A 293 56.97 -12.33 33.73
CA LEU A 293 56.38 -13.46 32.99
C LEU A 293 55.54 -14.33 33.94
N GLN A 294 54.84 -15.35 33.38
CA GLN A 294 53.91 -16.32 34.05
C GLN A 294 52.48 -15.77 34.26
N SER A 295 51.39 -16.55 34.13
CA SER A 295 51.20 -17.95 33.63
C SER A 295 49.69 -18.23 33.47
N SER A 296 49.29 -19.19 32.60
CA SER A 296 48.06 -20.05 32.65
C SER A 296 46.66 -19.39 32.73
N SER A 297 45.53 -19.99 32.35
CA SER A 297 45.13 -21.15 31.50
C SER A 297 43.59 -21.08 31.32
N PRO A 298 42.95 -21.80 30.36
CA PRO A 298 41.50 -21.68 30.08
C PRO A 298 40.60 -22.68 30.84
N ILE A 299 39.31 -22.35 31.02
CA ILE A 299 38.13 -23.17 31.49
C ILE A 299 36.92 -22.18 31.61
N SER A 300 35.62 -22.48 31.44
CA SER A 300 34.78 -23.55 30.84
C SER A 300 33.41 -22.92 30.46
N THR A 301 32.66 -23.31 29.42
CA THR A 301 31.60 -24.37 29.36
C THR A 301 30.41 -24.20 30.35
N TRP A 302 29.25 -24.79 30.00
CA TRP A 302 27.91 -24.74 30.64
C TRP A 302 27.05 -23.51 30.28
N GLY A 303 25.72 -23.60 30.06
CA GLY A 303 24.83 -24.77 30.13
C GLY A 303 23.44 -24.53 29.51
N ARG A 304 22.66 -25.61 29.38
CA ARG A 304 21.31 -25.67 28.75
C ARG A 304 20.24 -24.92 29.55
N SER A 305 19.12 -24.58 28.90
CA SER A 305 17.80 -24.99 29.42
C SER A 305 16.75 -25.17 28.31
N LEU A 306 15.85 -26.12 28.51
CA LEU A 306 14.67 -26.43 27.68
C LEU A 306 13.43 -25.89 28.39
N VAL A 307 12.44 -25.38 27.65
CA VAL A 307 11.05 -25.20 28.12
C VAL A 307 10.08 -25.70 27.05
N GLN A 308 8.90 -26.14 27.49
CA GLN A 308 8.07 -27.17 26.89
C GLN A 308 6.69 -26.65 26.42
N THR A 309 6.02 -27.42 25.57
CA THR A 309 4.70 -27.18 24.91
C THR A 309 3.50 -27.24 25.88
N PRO A 310 2.32 -26.71 25.49
CA PRO A 310 1.27 -27.46 24.75
C PRO A 310 0.66 -26.66 23.55
N LEU A 311 0.14 -27.25 22.45
CA LEU A 311 -1.19 -27.89 22.26
C LEU A 311 -2.36 -27.03 22.80
N GLN A 312 -3.49 -26.74 22.12
CA GLN A 312 -4.20 -27.29 20.94
C GLN A 312 -4.93 -26.08 20.25
N ASN A 313 -5.63 -26.13 19.10
CA ASN A 313 -6.64 -27.10 18.66
C ASN A 313 -7.02 -26.96 17.16
N HIS A 314 -7.79 -27.92 16.65
CA HIS A 314 -8.23 -28.11 15.26
C HIS A 314 -9.61 -27.46 14.98
N ILE A 315 -9.97 -27.17 13.70
CA ILE A 315 -11.28 -27.38 13.02
C ILE A 315 -11.38 -26.61 11.67
N ASN A 316 -11.72 -27.38 10.63
CA ASN A 316 -12.45 -27.07 9.38
C ASN A 316 -13.46 -28.26 9.23
N PRO A 317 -14.53 -28.26 8.40
CA PRO A 317 -14.73 -27.48 7.16
C PRO A 317 -16.19 -26.97 6.88
N PHE A 318 -16.36 -26.32 5.72
CA PHE A 318 -17.54 -26.25 4.81
C PHE A 318 -18.98 -26.37 5.33
N GLN A 319 -19.83 -25.41 4.94
CA GLN A 319 -21.18 -25.71 4.43
C GLN A 319 -21.62 -24.66 3.39
N THR A 320 -22.26 -25.11 2.32
CA THR A 320 -22.87 -24.32 1.23
C THR A 320 -24.36 -24.08 1.51
N ASP A 321 -24.93 -23.02 0.96
CA ASP A 321 -26.33 -23.02 0.50
C ASP A 321 -26.53 -21.99 -0.63
N GLU A 322 -27.54 -22.23 -1.46
CA GLU A 322 -27.77 -21.62 -2.77
C GLU A 322 -29.06 -20.75 -2.79
N GLU A 323 -29.30 -20.08 -3.92
CA GLU A 323 -30.60 -19.54 -4.34
C GLU A 323 -31.14 -18.23 -3.67
N ARG A 324 -30.82 -17.09 -4.29
CA ARG A 324 -31.89 -16.25 -4.88
C ARG A 324 -31.40 -15.31 -5.99
N ALA A 325 -31.99 -15.45 -7.17
CA ALA A 325 -31.71 -14.60 -8.32
C ALA A 325 -32.80 -13.53 -8.53
N ALA A 326 -32.38 -12.32 -8.90
CA ALA A 326 -33.17 -11.43 -9.76
C ALA A 326 -32.24 -10.44 -10.49
N ASN A 327 -32.35 -10.41 -11.83
CA ASN A 327 -31.84 -9.34 -12.70
C ASN A 327 -30.31 -9.19 -12.86
N GLN A 328 -29.58 -10.29 -13.06
CA GLN A 328 -28.18 -10.25 -13.50
C GLN A 328 -28.06 -10.06 -15.02
N THR A 329 -27.23 -9.12 -15.45
CA THR A 329 -26.75 -9.01 -16.83
C THR A 329 -25.90 -10.23 -17.17
N GLN A 330 -26.42 -11.13 -18.00
CA GLN A 330 -25.68 -12.32 -18.43
C GLN A 330 -24.49 -11.92 -19.31
N VAL A 331 -23.29 -12.24 -18.84
CA VAL A 331 -22.03 -12.14 -19.58
C VAL A 331 -21.61 -13.55 -19.94
N TYR A 332 -21.46 -13.83 -21.24
CA TYR A 332 -21.04 -15.13 -21.73
C TYR A 332 -19.54 -15.09 -21.97
N VAL A 333 -18.79 -15.94 -21.26
CA VAL A 333 -17.35 -16.13 -21.45
C VAL A 333 -17.17 -17.34 -22.34
N LEU A 334 -16.75 -17.13 -23.59
CA LEU A 334 -16.47 -18.21 -24.53
C LEU A 334 -14.97 -18.53 -24.49
N HIS A 335 -14.66 -19.74 -24.05
CA HIS A 335 -13.34 -20.34 -24.17
C HIS A 335 -13.22 -21.00 -25.54
N HIS A 336 -12.20 -20.60 -26.31
CA HIS A 336 -11.84 -21.26 -27.56
C HIS A 336 -10.77 -22.31 -27.25
N ASP A 337 -11.20 -23.55 -27.07
CA ASP A 337 -10.34 -24.64 -26.58
C ASP A 337 -9.38 -25.20 -27.64
N ASP A 338 -9.44 -24.68 -28.87
CA ASP A 338 -8.64 -25.11 -30.01
C ASP A 338 -7.18 -24.60 -29.91
N ASN A 339 -6.26 -25.52 -29.59
CA ASN A 339 -4.80 -25.36 -29.62
C ASN A 339 -4.13 -24.48 -28.54
N GLY A 340 -4.81 -24.21 -27.42
CA GLY A 340 -4.13 -23.83 -26.16
C GLY A 340 -3.44 -22.46 -26.13
N ILE A 341 -3.83 -21.52 -27.00
CA ILE A 341 -3.44 -20.11 -26.91
C ILE A 341 -4.73 -19.28 -26.80
N PRO A 342 -5.01 -18.62 -25.66
CA PRO A 342 -6.23 -17.84 -25.48
C PRO A 342 -6.19 -16.59 -26.38
N PRO A 343 -7.35 -16.26 -26.97
CA PRO A 343 -8.12 -15.16 -26.38
C PRO A 343 -9.40 -15.66 -25.70
N VAL A 344 -9.83 -14.92 -24.68
CA VAL A 344 -11.15 -15.09 -24.07
C VAL A 344 -12.10 -14.11 -24.77
N THR A 345 -13.16 -14.61 -25.40
CA THR A 345 -14.18 -13.73 -25.98
C THR A 345 -15.28 -13.50 -24.93
N ILE A 346 -15.50 -12.22 -24.59
CA ILE A 346 -16.59 -11.81 -23.70
C ILE A 346 -17.75 -11.30 -24.57
N ILE A 347 -18.88 -12.00 -24.51
CA ILE A 347 -20.09 -11.66 -25.26
C ILE A 347 -21.13 -11.09 -24.29
N HIS A 348 -21.49 -9.82 -24.52
CA HIS A 348 -22.60 -9.17 -23.82
C HIS A 348 -23.94 -9.44 -24.52
N ASN A 349 -25.02 -9.38 -23.74
CA ASN A 349 -26.42 -9.57 -24.18
C ASN A 349 -26.88 -8.64 -25.34
N ASN A 350 -26.19 -7.52 -25.57
CA ASN A 350 -26.39 -6.59 -26.69
C ASN A 350 -25.72 -7.03 -28.01
N ARG A 351 -25.05 -8.20 -28.04
CA ARG A 351 -24.21 -8.71 -29.15
C ARG A 351 -22.98 -7.85 -29.50
N THR A 352 -22.48 -7.00 -28.60
CA THR A 352 -21.11 -6.47 -28.75
C THR A 352 -20.12 -7.54 -28.31
N GLU A 353 -19.34 -8.04 -29.26
CA GLU A 353 -18.20 -8.91 -29.02
C GLU A 353 -17.01 -8.07 -28.54
N ILE A 354 -16.51 -8.34 -27.33
CA ILE A 354 -15.27 -7.76 -26.83
C ILE A 354 -14.25 -8.90 -26.76
N VAL A 355 -13.29 -8.86 -27.67
CA VAL A 355 -12.12 -9.74 -27.64
C VAL A 355 -11.07 -9.08 -26.75
N GLU A 356 -10.95 -9.54 -25.50
CA GLU A 356 -9.82 -9.15 -24.67
C GLU A 356 -8.55 -9.81 -25.22
N LEU A 357 -7.65 -8.97 -25.76
CA LEU A 357 -6.29 -9.40 -26.04
C LEU A 357 -5.61 -9.66 -24.68
N PRO A 358 -5.00 -10.85 -24.46
CA PRO A 358 -4.32 -11.11 -23.20
C PRO A 358 -3.23 -10.06 -22.94
N PRO A 359 -2.99 -9.70 -21.67
CA PRO A 359 -2.01 -8.68 -21.31
C PRO A 359 -0.66 -9.01 -21.94
N ARG A 360 -0.13 -8.08 -22.75
CA ARG A 360 1.20 -8.20 -23.35
C ARG A 360 2.25 -7.98 -22.26
N TYR A 361 2.64 -9.06 -21.59
CA TYR A 361 3.85 -9.07 -20.79
C TYR A 361 5.05 -8.68 -21.66
N PRO A 362 6.00 -7.89 -21.15
CA PRO A 362 7.25 -7.64 -21.87
C PRO A 362 7.94 -8.97 -22.15
N SER A 363 8.47 -9.13 -23.36
CA SER A 363 9.27 -10.30 -23.72
C SER A 363 10.59 -10.26 -22.98
N TYR A 364 10.67 -10.98 -21.87
CA TYR A 364 11.92 -11.20 -21.13
C TYR A 364 12.99 -11.78 -22.05
N THR A 365 14.23 -11.35 -21.88
CA THR A 365 15.39 -11.95 -22.52
C THR A 365 15.63 -13.37 -21.98
N GLU A 366 16.38 -14.20 -22.72
CA GLU A 366 16.74 -15.55 -22.25
C GLU A 366 17.52 -15.48 -20.91
N ALA A 367 18.38 -14.48 -20.74
CA ALA A 367 19.14 -14.26 -19.50
C ALA A 367 18.24 -13.96 -18.28
N GLU A 368 17.20 -13.13 -18.43
CA GLU A 368 16.22 -12.87 -17.37
C GLU A 368 15.39 -14.13 -17.06
N SER A 369 15.10 -14.93 -18.10
CA SER A 369 14.37 -16.20 -17.97
C SER A 369 15.18 -17.28 -17.26
N GLU A 370 16.50 -17.33 -17.47
CA GLU A 370 17.41 -18.21 -16.71
C GLU A 370 17.53 -17.77 -15.25
N ALA A 371 17.71 -16.48 -14.98
CA ALA A 371 17.78 -15.95 -13.61
C ALA A 371 16.51 -16.28 -12.79
N MET A 372 15.33 -16.20 -13.41
CA MET A 372 14.06 -16.61 -12.76
C MET A 372 13.92 -18.13 -12.56
N ARG A 373 14.56 -18.96 -13.41
CA ARG A 373 14.60 -20.43 -13.21
C ARG A 373 15.55 -20.82 -12.08
N GLU A 374 16.72 -20.18 -11.98
CA GLU A 374 17.72 -20.47 -10.96
C GLU A 374 17.18 -20.18 -9.55
N MET A 375 16.55 -19.02 -9.33
CA MET A 375 15.88 -18.68 -8.05
C MET A 375 14.75 -19.65 -7.66
N ARG A 376 14.16 -20.38 -8.62
CA ARG A 376 13.11 -21.37 -8.35
C ARG A 376 13.67 -22.74 -7.98
N SER A 377 14.88 -23.07 -8.42
CA SER A 377 15.54 -24.35 -8.14
C SER A 377 15.98 -24.47 -6.66
N ASP A 378 16.50 -23.39 -6.08
CA ASP A 378 17.01 -23.35 -4.70
C ASP A 378 15.96 -23.60 -3.60
N ARG A 379 14.67 -23.62 -3.93
CA ARG A 379 13.57 -23.89 -2.98
C ARG A 379 13.06 -25.32 -2.96
N LEU A 380 13.55 -26.22 -3.81
CA LEU A 380 13.02 -27.59 -3.97
C LEU A 380 14.06 -28.72 -3.80
N GLY A 381 14.67 -28.76 -2.61
CA GLY A 381 14.87 -30.03 -1.91
C GLY A 381 16.30 -30.57 -1.78
N SER A 382 16.67 -30.87 -0.52
CA SER A 382 17.48 -32.04 -0.19
C SER A 382 16.61 -33.01 0.61
N PRO A 383 16.24 -34.18 0.07
CA PRO A 383 15.41 -35.15 0.77
C PRO A 383 16.26 -36.01 1.72
N SER A 384 15.93 -35.99 3.01
CA SER A 384 16.54 -36.90 4.00
C SER A 384 15.99 -38.32 3.87
N THR A 385 16.87 -39.30 3.83
CA THR A 385 16.54 -40.73 3.72
C THR A 385 15.82 -41.24 4.98
N ILE A 386 14.64 -41.85 4.84
CA ILE A 386 14.03 -42.69 5.90
C ILE A 386 13.65 -44.04 5.31
N SER A 387 13.97 -45.11 6.05
CA SER A 387 13.88 -46.50 5.61
C SER A 387 12.47 -47.08 5.69
N ALA A 388 12.20 -48.08 4.85
CA ALA A 388 10.93 -48.79 4.78
C ALA A 388 10.69 -49.75 5.97
N VAL A 389 9.43 -49.94 6.33
CA VAL A 389 8.92 -51.14 7.01
C VAL A 389 7.57 -51.54 6.38
N ASN A 390 7.39 -52.82 6.11
CA ASN A 390 6.18 -53.41 5.49
C ASN A 390 4.99 -53.50 6.46
N SER A 391 3.77 -53.43 5.92
CA SER A 391 2.71 -54.42 6.21
C SER A 391 1.52 -54.34 5.24
N LEU A 392 1.06 -55.50 4.77
CA LEU A 392 -0.12 -55.67 3.90
C LEU A 392 -1.44 -55.48 4.68
N SER A 393 -2.48 -55.00 3.99
CA SER A 393 -3.80 -55.66 4.00
C SER A 393 -4.63 -55.19 2.79
N ALA A 394 -5.17 -56.14 2.03
CA ALA A 394 -6.12 -55.86 0.95
C ALA A 394 -7.54 -55.69 1.49
N HIS A 395 -8.38 -54.93 0.78
CA HIS A 395 -9.82 -55.15 0.79
C HIS A 395 -10.45 -54.69 -0.53
N ASP A 396 -11.36 -55.51 -1.05
CA ASP A 396 -12.34 -55.23 -2.10
C ASP A 396 -13.18 -53.98 -1.73
N GLY A 397 -13.81 -53.23 -2.64
CA GLY A 397 -14.20 -53.52 -4.02
C GLY A 397 -15.73 -53.37 -4.13
N GLU A 398 -16.21 -52.29 -4.75
CA GLU A 398 -17.65 -52.08 -5.01
C GLU A 398 -17.88 -51.14 -6.20
N ASP A 399 -19.01 -51.35 -6.89
CA ASP A 399 -19.29 -50.83 -8.24
C ASP A 399 -19.72 -49.36 -8.31
N ILE A 400 -19.40 -48.69 -9.42
CA ILE A 400 -19.96 -47.38 -9.80
C ILE A 400 -20.76 -47.53 -11.10
N PRO A 401 -22.06 -47.16 -11.14
CA PRO A 401 -22.89 -47.35 -12.33
C PRO A 401 -22.58 -46.32 -13.43
N HIS A 402 -22.53 -46.81 -14.67
CA HIS A 402 -22.31 -46.03 -15.88
C HIS A 402 -23.60 -45.28 -16.27
N TYR A 403 -23.55 -43.94 -16.37
CA TYR A 403 -24.68 -43.13 -16.82
C TYR A 403 -24.56 -42.78 -18.32
N ASP A 404 -25.66 -42.94 -19.06
CA ASP A 404 -25.77 -42.75 -20.51
C ASP A 404 -26.84 -41.67 -20.84
N PRO A 405 -26.47 -40.50 -21.41
CA PRO A 405 -27.39 -39.40 -21.67
C PRO A 405 -27.92 -39.40 -23.13
N GLY A 406 -28.85 -40.31 -23.44
CA GLY A 406 -29.50 -40.39 -24.77
C GLY A 406 -31.03 -40.22 -24.73
N GLY A 407 -31.56 -39.01 -24.90
CA GLY A 407 -33.01 -38.78 -24.95
C GLY A 407 -33.44 -37.41 -25.53
N PRO A 408 -34.26 -37.35 -26.60
CA PRO A 408 -34.63 -36.09 -27.25
C PRO A 408 -35.90 -35.44 -26.67
N LEU A 409 -35.84 -34.15 -26.34
CA LEU A 409 -37.00 -33.37 -25.88
C LEU A 409 -37.79 -32.76 -27.05
N ARG A 410 -39.12 -32.93 -26.99
CA ARG A 410 -40.08 -32.38 -27.97
C ARG A 410 -40.38 -30.90 -27.70
N LEU A 411 -40.33 -30.06 -28.73
CA LEU A 411 -40.89 -28.70 -28.65
C LEU A 411 -42.43 -28.73 -28.67
N HIS A 412 -43.05 -28.09 -27.68
CA HIS A 412 -44.44 -27.62 -27.80
C HIS A 412 -44.46 -26.15 -28.20
N SER A 413 -45.07 -25.87 -29.36
CA SER A 413 -45.29 -24.50 -29.85
C SER A 413 -46.59 -23.93 -29.26
N LEU A 414 -46.52 -22.70 -28.72
CA LEU A 414 -47.70 -21.95 -28.28
C LEU A 414 -47.75 -20.58 -28.98
N ARG A 415 -48.93 -20.29 -29.56
CA ARG A 415 -49.26 -19.06 -30.28
C ARG A 415 -49.26 -17.83 -29.37
N GLN A 416 -48.69 -16.73 -29.86
CA GLN A 416 -49.07 -15.37 -29.42
C GLN A 416 -50.15 -14.78 -30.34
N PRO A 417 -51.14 -14.04 -29.81
CA PRO A 417 -52.07 -13.25 -30.60
C PRO A 417 -51.53 -11.85 -30.89
N SER A 418 -51.76 -11.36 -32.10
CA SER A 418 -51.41 -10.02 -32.57
C SER A 418 -52.51 -8.99 -32.28
N LEU A 419 -52.13 -7.76 -31.88
CA LEU A 419 -53.01 -6.59 -31.96
C LEU A 419 -52.26 -5.33 -32.46
N LEU A 420 -53.02 -4.45 -33.10
CA LEU A 420 -52.58 -3.42 -34.05
C LEU A 420 -52.40 -2.01 -33.42
N PRO A 421 -51.75 -1.05 -34.13
CA PRO A 421 -51.27 0.20 -33.53
C PRO A 421 -52.35 1.30 -33.41
N ARG A 422 -52.12 2.26 -32.50
CA ARG A 422 -52.95 3.47 -32.34
C ARG A 422 -52.30 4.71 -32.95
N LYS A 423 -53.13 5.58 -33.52
CA LYS A 423 -52.76 6.68 -34.43
C LYS A 423 -52.05 7.87 -33.76
N LEU A 424 -51.28 8.56 -34.60
CA LEU A 424 -50.80 9.94 -34.48
C LEU A 424 -51.90 10.94 -34.08
N SER A 425 -51.52 11.97 -33.34
CA SER A 425 -52.12 13.30 -33.42
C SER A 425 -51.04 14.36 -33.21
N ALA A 426 -50.87 15.25 -34.19
CA ALA A 426 -50.06 16.44 -34.04
C ALA A 426 -50.96 17.60 -33.59
N SER A 427 -50.46 18.45 -32.70
CA SER A 427 -51.06 19.76 -32.42
C SER A 427 -50.01 20.86 -32.61
N SER A 428 -50.47 22.00 -33.08
CA SER A 428 -49.68 23.16 -33.50
C SER A 428 -50.35 24.42 -32.94
N ARG A 429 -49.57 25.51 -32.84
CA ARG A 429 -49.90 26.85 -32.31
C ARG A 429 -49.86 26.92 -30.77
N THR A 430 -49.44 28.04 -30.17
CA THR A 430 -49.02 29.35 -30.72
C THR A 430 -47.64 29.73 -30.22
#